data_AF-A0A524IAI0-F1
#
_entry.id   AF-A0A524IAI0-F1
#
_cell.length_a   1.000
_cell.length_b   1.000
_cell.length_c   1.000
_cell.angle_alpha   90.00
_cell.angle_beta   90.00
_cell.angle_gamma   90.00
#
_symmetry.space_group_name_H-M   'P 1'
#
loop_
_entity.id
_entity.type
_entity.pdbx_description
1 polymer ?
#
loop_
_entity_poly.entity_id
_entity_poly.type
_entity_poly.pdbx_seq_one_letter_code
_entity_poly.pdbx_strand_id
1 'polypeptide(L)'
;MTVIDSARIQLQNPDLTNAAPRQGMDNKALKAACMDFEALFIKQMLDAMKKTVPKNDLIERGMAEDIFEDMLYQEYAKSMAQTANLGIADMMYKQLSQRGV
;
A
#
# COMPACT_ATOMS: atom_id res chain seq x y z
N MET A 1 -14.91 25.33 57.97
CA MET A 1 -15.38 25.81 56.66
C MET A 1 -14.16 25.80 55.74
N THR A 2 -13.77 24.63 55.20
CA THR A 2 -14.01 24.19 53.79
C THR A 2 -13.16 25.04 52.83
N VAL A 3 -12.28 24.57 51.93
CA VAL A 3 -11.69 23.30 51.49
C VAL A 3 -10.67 23.68 50.38
N ILE A 4 -9.54 22.98 50.31
CA ILE A 4 -8.82 22.57 49.09
C ILE A 4 -8.46 23.68 48.07
N ASP A 5 -7.23 24.21 48.15
CA ASP A 5 -6.56 24.77 46.96
C ASP A 5 -5.62 23.71 46.39
N SER A 6 -6.21 22.92 45.50
CA SER A 6 -5.66 22.09 44.44
C SER A 6 -4.14 21.99 44.37
N ALA A 7 -3.60 20.88 44.87
CA ALA A 7 -2.34 20.32 44.42
C ALA A 7 -2.37 20.16 42.88
N ARG A 8 -1.79 21.12 42.14
CA ARG A 8 -1.34 20.88 40.77
C ARG A 8 -0.01 20.15 40.85
N ILE A 9 -0.13 18.83 41.00
CA ILE A 9 0.92 17.84 40.74
C ILE A 9 1.54 18.18 39.38
N GLN A 10 2.82 18.53 39.39
CA GLN A 10 3.65 18.64 38.19
C GLN A 10 3.84 17.24 37.62
N LEU A 11 3.06 16.90 36.61
CA LEU A 11 3.33 15.76 35.74
C LEU A 11 4.37 16.16 34.68
N GLN A 12 5.61 16.38 35.11
CA GLN A 12 6.75 16.47 34.21
C GLN A 12 7.28 15.03 34.02
N ASN A 13 6.80 14.32 32.99
CA ASN A 13 7.41 13.09 32.51
C ASN A 13 8.55 13.48 31.53
N PRO A 14 9.84 13.30 31.87
CA PRO A 14 10.94 13.71 31.00
C PRO A 14 11.25 12.73 29.85
N ASP A 15 10.51 11.62 29.71
CA ASP A 15 10.81 10.56 28.73
C ASP A 15 10.16 10.71 27.34
N LEU A 16 9.61 11.88 26.98
CA LEU A 16 9.04 12.09 25.63
C LEU A 16 9.97 12.82 24.65
N THR A 17 11.15 13.26 25.07
CA THR A 17 12.01 14.14 24.25
C THR A 17 13.10 13.44 23.43
N ASN A 18 13.12 12.11 23.31
CA ASN A 18 14.05 11.40 22.42
C ASN A 18 13.36 10.33 21.56
N ALA A 19 12.36 10.72 20.78
CA ALA A 19 12.01 9.96 19.59
C ALA A 19 12.94 10.43 18.45
N ALA A 20 14.04 9.70 18.22
CA ALA A 20 14.85 9.84 17.02
C ALA A 20 13.94 9.88 15.76
N PRO A 21 14.32 10.62 14.69
CA PRO A 21 13.44 10.82 13.55
C PRO A 21 13.10 9.48 12.87
N ARG A 22 11.85 9.02 13.05
CA ARG A 22 11.30 7.83 12.37
C ARG A 22 11.15 8.02 10.86
N GLN A 23 11.42 9.23 10.37
CA GLN A 23 11.19 9.70 8.99
C GLN A 23 11.91 8.92 7.88
N GLY A 24 13.04 8.26 8.17
CA GLY A 24 13.87 7.62 7.13
C GLY A 24 13.46 6.19 6.74
N MET A 25 13.04 5.35 7.72
CA MET A 25 12.58 3.98 7.45
C MET A 25 11.13 3.95 6.96
N ASP A 26 10.30 4.83 7.52
CA ASP A 26 8.89 4.93 7.20
C ASP A 26 8.67 5.34 5.73
N ASN A 27 9.53 6.22 5.21
CA ASN A 27 9.44 6.68 3.84
C ASN A 27 9.65 5.56 2.80
N LYS A 28 10.60 4.64 3.02
CA LYS A 28 10.82 3.49 2.12
C LYS A 28 9.66 2.50 2.18
N ALA A 29 9.17 2.20 3.38
CA ALA A 29 8.03 1.31 3.56
C ALA A 29 6.75 1.89 2.93
N LEU A 30 6.53 3.20 3.10
CA LEU A 30 5.42 3.92 2.48
C LEU A 30 5.50 3.88 0.95
N LYS A 31 6.69 4.12 0.38
CA LYS A 31 6.89 4.02 -1.07
C LYS A 31 6.63 2.59 -1.57
N ALA A 32 7.13 1.58 -0.88
CA ALA A 32 6.88 0.18 -1.23
C ALA A 32 5.39 -0.16 -1.20
N ALA A 33 4.66 0.25 -0.15
CA ALA A 33 3.22 0.06 -0.06
C ALA A 33 2.46 0.77 -1.20
N CYS A 34 2.90 1.96 -1.60
CA CYS A 34 2.33 2.67 -2.75
C CYS A 34 2.57 1.92 -4.08
N MET A 35 3.76 1.34 -4.26
CA MET A 35 4.08 0.50 -5.43
C MET A 35 3.23 -0.78 -5.46
N ASP A 36 3.06 -1.43 -4.30
CA ASP A 36 2.25 -2.65 -4.17
C ASP A 36 0.77 -2.37 -4.51
N PHE A 37 0.27 -1.19 -4.11
CA PHE A 37 -1.07 -0.77 -4.48
C PHE A 37 -1.20 -0.49 -5.99
N GLU A 38 -0.21 0.15 -6.61
CA GLU A 38 -0.22 0.35 -8.06
C GLU A 38 -0.22 -1.00 -8.80
N ALA A 39 0.55 -1.98 -8.33
CA ALA A 39 0.50 -3.34 -8.86
C ALA A 39 -0.90 -3.98 -8.71
N LEU A 40 -1.56 -3.81 -7.57
CA LEU A 40 -2.92 -4.31 -7.35
C LEU A 40 -3.92 -3.66 -8.32
N PHE A 41 -3.79 -2.36 -8.56
CA PHE A 41 -4.61 -1.63 -9.52
C PHE A 41 -4.38 -2.11 -10.96
N ILE A 42 -3.13 -2.31 -11.37
CA ILE A 42 -2.79 -2.87 -12.68
C ILE A 42 -3.37 -4.27 -12.82
N LYS A 43 -3.30 -5.11 -11.78
CA LYS A 43 -3.90 -6.44 -11.79
C LYS A 43 -5.41 -6.37 -12.05
N GLN A 44 -6.12 -5.44 -11.42
CA GLN A 44 -7.56 -5.25 -11.65
C GLN A 44 -7.85 -4.84 -13.10
N MET A 45 -7.00 -4.01 -13.70
CA MET A 45 -7.10 -3.64 -15.11
C MET A 45 -6.88 -4.85 -16.02
N LEU A 46 -5.85 -5.65 -15.76
CA LEU A 46 -5.55 -6.87 -16.51
C LEU A 46 -6.68 -7.90 -16.40
N ASP A 47 -7.25 -8.08 -15.21
CA ASP A 47 -8.43 -8.94 -15.00
C ASP A 47 -9.63 -8.46 -15.81
N ALA A 48 -9.87 -7.14 -15.85
CA ALA A 48 -10.95 -6.57 -16.63
C ALA A 48 -10.73 -6.82 -18.14
N MET A 49 -9.49 -6.68 -18.62
CA MET A 49 -9.11 -7.02 -19.99
C MET A 49 -9.28 -8.52 -20.28
N LYS A 50 -8.83 -9.40 -19.38
CA LYS A 50 -8.99 -10.87 -19.49
C LYS A 50 -10.45 -11.26 -19.68
N LYS A 51 -11.38 -10.62 -18.96
CA LYS A 51 -12.83 -10.88 -19.09
C LYS A 51 -13.41 -10.50 -20.45
N THR A 52 -12.74 -9.65 -21.23
CA THR A 52 -13.18 -9.29 -22.59
C THR A 52 -12.77 -10.30 -23.66
N VAL A 53 -11.83 -11.21 -23.33
CA VAL A 53 -11.36 -12.23 -24.27
C VAL A 53 -12.35 -13.40 -24.23
N PRO A 54 -13.04 -13.73 -25.35
CA PRO A 54 -13.96 -14.86 -25.39
C PRO A 54 -13.20 -16.16 -25.11
N LYS A 55 -13.80 -17.00 -24.25
CA LYS A 55 -13.28 -18.34 -23.99
C LYS A 55 -13.79 -19.27 -25.09
N ASN A 56 -12.89 -20.04 -25.69
CA ASN A 56 -13.26 -21.03 -26.70
C ASN A 56 -13.62 -22.35 -26.01
N ASP A 57 -14.86 -22.81 -26.14
CA ASP A 57 -15.33 -24.09 -25.56
C ASP A 57 -14.68 -25.33 -26.17
N LEU A 58 -13.90 -25.17 -27.25
CA LEU A 58 -13.20 -26.25 -27.93
C LEU A 58 -11.93 -26.71 -27.21
N ILE A 59 -11.40 -25.89 -26.29
CA ILE A 59 -10.23 -26.22 -25.47
C ILE A 59 -10.67 -26.19 -24.01
N GLU A 60 -10.72 -27.36 -23.37
CA GLU A 60 -11.03 -27.47 -21.94
C GLU A 60 -9.92 -26.81 -21.12
N ARG A 61 -10.27 -25.75 -20.39
CA ARG A 61 -9.38 -25.12 -19.40
C ARG A 61 -9.42 -25.89 -18.09
N GLY A 62 -8.25 -26.23 -17.56
CA GLY A 62 -8.11 -26.85 -16.25
C GLY A 62 -8.04 -25.83 -15.12
N MET A 63 -8.48 -26.21 -13.92
CA MET A 63 -8.31 -25.40 -12.70
C MET A 63 -6.85 -24.99 -12.47
N ALA A 64 -5.90 -25.88 -12.78
CA ALA A 64 -4.48 -25.57 -12.67
C ALA A 64 -4.06 -24.42 -13.61
N GLU A 65 -4.58 -24.41 -14.85
CA GLU A 65 -4.29 -23.36 -15.82
C GLU A 65 -4.81 -22.01 -15.34
N ASP A 66 -6.05 -21.94 -14.83
CA ASP A 66 -6.61 -20.71 -14.28
C ASP A 66 -5.77 -20.16 -13.12
N ILE A 67 -5.28 -21.04 -12.22
CA ILE A 67 -4.41 -20.64 -11.11
C ILE A 67 -3.06 -20.12 -11.62
N PHE A 68 -2.44 -20.81 -12.58
CA PHE A 68 -1.17 -20.35 -13.17
C PHE A 68 -1.33 -19.04 -13.94
N GLU A 69 -2.42 -18.88 -14.67
CA GLU A 69 -2.75 -17.67 -15.42
C GLU A 69 -2.94 -16.48 -14.46
N ASP A 70 -3.66 -16.67 -13.36
CA ASP A 70 -3.87 -15.61 -12.36
C ASP A 70 -2.55 -15.23 -11.65
N MET A 71 -1.69 -16.20 -11.32
CA MET A 71 -0.34 -15.93 -10.80
C MET A 71 0.52 -15.18 -11.82
N LEU A 72 0.42 -15.54 -13.11
CA LEU A 72 1.14 -14.87 -14.19
C LEU A 72 0.74 -13.39 -14.29
N TYR A 73 -0.57 -13.10 -14.29
CA TYR A 73 -1.05 -11.72 -14.30
C TYR A 73 -0.63 -10.94 -13.05
N GLN A 74 -0.54 -11.58 -11.89
CA GLN A 74 -0.03 -10.95 -10.67
C GLN A 74 1.45 -10.53 -10.84
N GLU A 75 2.30 -11.38 -11.41
CA GLU A 75 3.71 -11.04 -11.65
C GLU A 75 3.88 -9.98 -12.74
N TYR A 76 3.07 -10.03 -13.80
CA TYR A 76 3.01 -8.95 -14.78
C TYR A 76 2.63 -7.62 -14.15
N ALA A 77 1.61 -7.60 -13.28
CA ALA A 77 1.19 -6.39 -12.61
C ALA A 77 2.30 -5.79 -11.72
N LYS A 78 3.05 -6.63 -10.99
CA LYS A 78 4.22 -6.19 -10.20
C LYS A 78 5.33 -5.63 -11.09
N SER A 79 5.67 -6.31 -12.18
CA SER A 79 6.70 -5.87 -13.12
C SER A 79 6.30 -4.56 -13.82
N MET A 80 5.02 -4.43 -14.19
CA MET A 80 4.47 -3.21 -14.78
C MET A 80 4.44 -2.06 -13.78
N ALA A 81 4.09 -2.27 -12.52
CA ALA A 81 4.18 -1.21 -11.51
C ALA A 81 5.60 -0.63 -11.43
N GLN A 82 6.63 -1.48 -11.52
CA GLN A 82 8.02 -1.03 -11.48
C GLN A 82 8.50 -0.30 -12.76
N THR A 83 7.87 -0.54 -13.91
CA THR A 83 8.41 -0.13 -15.23
C THR A 83 7.49 0.75 -16.07
N ALA A 84 6.18 0.51 -16.03
CA ALA A 84 5.18 1.23 -16.82
C ALA A 84 4.94 2.67 -16.32
N ASN A 85 5.34 2.95 -15.07
CA ASN A 85 5.35 4.28 -14.48
C ASN A 85 4.01 5.02 -14.63
N LEU A 86 2.91 4.37 -14.24
CA LEU A 86 1.55 4.93 -14.33
C LEU A 86 1.36 6.15 -13.41
N GLY A 87 2.24 6.33 -12.42
CA GLY A 87 2.32 7.52 -11.58
C GLY A 87 1.32 7.56 -10.43
N ILE A 88 0.55 6.49 -10.22
CA ILE A 88 -0.42 6.37 -9.12
C ILE A 88 0.34 6.21 -7.81
N ALA A 89 1.36 5.35 -7.79
CA ALA A 89 2.22 5.16 -6.62
C ALA A 89 2.88 6.48 -6.19
N ASP A 90 3.41 7.25 -7.14
CA ASP A 90 4.04 8.55 -6.86
C ASP A 90 3.04 9.59 -6.35
N MET A 91 1.84 9.62 -6.92
CA MET A 91 0.78 10.52 -6.47
C MET A 91 0.38 10.21 -5.02
N MET A 92 0.13 8.93 -4.70
CA MET A 92 -0.19 8.51 -3.34
C MET A 92 0.94 8.81 -2.37
N TYR A 93 2.18 8.48 -2.75
CA TYR A 93 3.34 8.75 -1.94
C TYR A 93 3.47 10.24 -1.60
N LYS A 94 3.29 11.14 -2.59
CA LYS A 94 3.29 12.59 -2.36
C LYS A 94 2.20 13.02 -1.38
N GLN A 95 0.99 12.48 -1.50
CA GLN A 95 -0.12 12.83 -0.61
C GLN A 95 0.08 12.31 0.81
N LEU A 96 0.58 11.09 0.97
CA LEU A 96 0.75 10.44 2.27
C LEU A 96 1.98 10.97 3.02
N SER A 97 3.09 11.20 2.32
CA SER A 97 4.31 11.76 2.92
C SER A 97 4.13 13.21 3.39
N GLN A 98 3.24 13.98 2.76
CA GLN A 98 2.87 15.33 3.22
C GLN A 98 1.93 15.31 4.44
N ARG A 99 1.15 14.24 4.61
CA ARG A 99 0.14 14.12 5.66
C ARG A 99 0.67 13.59 7.00
N GLY A 100 1.97 13.27 7.11
CA GLY A 100 2.60 12.88 8.37
C GLY A 100 1.85 11.75 9.08
N VAL A 101 1.74 10.60 8.42
CA VAL A 101 1.46 9.32 9.08
C VAL A 101 2.73 8.74 9.67
#